data_AF-A6FYC1-F1
#
_entry.id   AF-A6FYC1-F1
#
_cell.length_a   1.000
_cell.length_b   1.000
_cell.length_c   1.000
_cell.angle_alpha   90.00
_cell.angle_beta   90.00
_cell.angle_gamma   90.00
#
_symmetry.space_group_name_H-M   'P 1'
#
loop_
_entity.id
_entity.type
_entity.pdbx_description
1 polymer ?
#
loop_
_entity_poly.entity_id
_entity_poly.type
_entity_poly.pdbx_seq_one_letter_code
_entity_poly.pdbx_strand_id
1 'polypeptide(L)'
;MRVLDLSSAPTPPDSPTPPTPGALPADTAVCLGTFDGMHRGHQGLIARARSLAGRVAVVTFEPRPADVLAPGKAAPRLQTPAQRVRVCRELGVDELVMLRFDPSVSTMSPQAFVQAFLLDGLAPAAVIVGYDFRFGARRAGGPEELRALLEPAGVRVSVVEKIEGRGELAGEKLGSTAIRRYVSEGQVERAARVLGRLYAVEGEVVHGDARGRGLGFPTANVAAASLLPSSGVYACFLTDLSDGDAGDSWAAVANLGTNPTFTGAREDAPLRLEVHALDVDLGARLYGRRVEVAFVDYIRGEQRFDGPQALREAIAADIARARPLLDAAAEARRHARPVAADAALPPFEQAERSEVQP
;
A
#
# COMPACT_ATOMS: atom_id res chain seq x y z
N MET A 1 11.93 -12.19 6.08
CA MET A 1 10.55 -11.95 6.57
C MET A 1 9.72 -13.21 6.36
N ARG A 2 9.05 -13.70 7.41
CA ARG A 2 8.04 -14.78 7.33
C ARG A 2 6.66 -14.16 7.09
N VAL A 3 5.84 -14.82 6.27
CA VAL A 3 4.45 -14.43 6.01
C VAL A 3 3.54 -15.48 6.64
N LEU A 4 2.68 -15.05 7.56
CA LEU A 4 1.66 -15.88 8.19
C LEU A 4 0.30 -15.45 7.62
N ASP A 5 -0.12 -16.12 6.55
CA ASP A 5 -1.40 -15.87 5.89
C ASP A 5 -2.48 -16.79 6.43
N LEU A 6 -3.36 -16.24 7.26
CA LEU A 6 -4.52 -16.92 7.84
C LEU A 6 -5.83 -16.44 7.17
N SER A 7 -5.74 -15.59 6.14
CA SER A 7 -6.90 -14.96 5.49
C SER A 7 -7.87 -15.96 4.86
N SER A 8 -7.35 -17.11 4.42
CA SER A 8 -8.10 -18.18 3.78
C SER A 8 -8.16 -19.47 4.60
N ALA A 9 -7.57 -19.48 5.79
CA ALA A 9 -7.51 -20.68 6.63
C ALA A 9 -8.93 -21.09 7.08
N PRO A 10 -9.26 -22.40 7.06
CA PRO A 10 -10.60 -22.88 7.42
C PRO A 10 -10.89 -22.62 8.90
N THR A 11 -12.14 -22.30 9.22
CA THR A 11 -12.59 -22.21 10.62
C THR A 11 -12.59 -23.62 11.22
N PRO A 12 -11.97 -23.83 12.39
CA PRO A 12 -12.12 -25.10 13.11
C PRO A 12 -13.61 -25.38 13.41
N PRO A 13 -14.07 -26.64 13.30
CA PRO A 13 -15.49 -26.98 13.44
C PRO A 13 -16.09 -26.59 14.80
N ASP A 14 -15.26 -26.52 15.85
CA ASP A 14 -15.69 -26.18 17.22
C ASP A 14 -15.31 -24.74 17.64
N SER A 15 -14.89 -23.90 16.69
CA SER A 15 -14.51 -22.51 16.98
C SER A 15 -15.55 -21.51 16.45
N PRO A 16 -16.04 -20.58 17.28
CA PRO A 16 -16.94 -19.51 16.83
C PRO A 16 -16.21 -18.41 16.03
N THR A 17 -14.89 -18.50 15.89
CA THR A 17 -14.03 -17.47 15.29
C THR A 17 -12.98 -18.07 14.35
N PRO A 18 -12.41 -17.29 13.40
CA PRO A 18 -11.32 -17.75 12.55
C PRO A 18 -10.14 -18.31 13.35
N PRO A 19 -9.26 -19.11 12.71
CA PRO A 19 -8.04 -19.54 13.36
C PRO A 19 -7.24 -18.33 13.86
N THR A 20 -6.89 -18.38 15.14
CA THR A 20 -5.99 -17.43 15.76
C THR A 20 -4.55 -17.74 15.33
N PRO A 21 -3.70 -16.73 15.19
CA PRO A 21 -2.28 -16.96 14.93
C PRO A 21 -1.62 -17.62 16.14
N GLY A 22 -0.63 -18.47 15.90
CA GLY A 22 0.24 -18.94 16.97
C GLY A 22 1.14 -17.83 17.50
N ALA A 23 1.73 -18.06 18.68
CA ALA A 23 2.64 -17.13 19.31
C ALA A 23 3.80 -16.73 18.39
N LEU A 24 4.10 -15.44 18.37
CA LEU A 24 5.29 -14.90 17.74
C LEU A 24 6.52 -15.17 18.63
N PRO A 25 7.75 -15.07 18.09
CA PRO A 25 8.95 -15.09 18.92
C PRO A 25 8.86 -14.05 20.05
N ALA A 26 9.27 -14.41 21.26
CA ALA A 26 9.01 -13.63 22.48
C ALA A 26 9.43 -12.15 22.39
N ASP A 27 10.52 -11.83 21.69
CA ASP A 27 11.01 -10.46 21.48
C ASP A 27 10.43 -9.82 20.20
N THR A 28 9.11 -9.94 20.00
CA THR A 28 8.41 -9.36 18.84
C THR A 28 7.44 -8.26 19.27
N ALA A 29 7.66 -7.06 18.72
CA ALA A 29 6.70 -5.97 18.78
C ALA A 29 5.75 -6.00 17.58
N VAL A 30 4.45 -5.88 17.83
CA VAL A 30 3.40 -5.96 16.81
C VAL A 30 2.87 -4.57 16.48
N CYS A 31 2.86 -4.19 15.21
CA CYS A 31 2.13 -3.04 14.69
C CYS A 31 0.74 -3.49 14.21
N LEU A 32 -0.36 -2.94 14.76
CA LEU A 32 -1.73 -3.25 14.33
C LEU A 32 -2.31 -2.18 13.42
N GLY A 33 -2.95 -2.59 12.32
CA GLY A 33 -3.56 -1.65 11.39
C GLY A 33 -4.01 -2.26 10.06
N THR A 34 -4.66 -1.44 9.23
CA THR A 34 -5.04 -1.84 7.86
C THR A 34 -3.88 -1.80 6.88
N PHE A 35 -2.86 -0.97 7.16
CA PHE A 35 -1.59 -0.91 6.42
C PHE A 35 -1.72 -0.73 4.91
N ASP A 36 -2.80 -0.10 4.43
CA ASP A 36 -3.04 0.12 3.00
C ASP A 36 -2.13 1.23 2.46
N GLY A 37 -1.19 0.84 1.59
CA GLY A 37 -0.17 1.70 1.00
C GLY A 37 1.16 1.76 1.77
N MET A 38 1.25 1.27 3.02
CA MET A 38 2.50 1.30 3.82
C MET A 38 3.20 2.67 3.83
N HIS A 39 2.42 3.74 3.96
CA HIS A 39 2.91 5.12 3.92
C HIS A 39 3.82 5.47 5.10
N ARG A 40 4.45 6.66 5.06
CA ARG A 40 5.40 7.11 6.10
C ARG A 40 4.84 7.05 7.52
N GLY A 41 3.54 7.33 7.69
CA GLY A 41 2.82 7.06 8.96
C GLY A 41 2.99 5.62 9.46
N HIS A 42 2.69 4.62 8.64
CA HIS A 42 2.90 3.20 8.97
C HIS A 42 4.38 2.86 9.20
N GLN A 43 5.28 3.49 8.47
CA GLN A 43 6.73 3.31 8.66
C GLN A 43 7.18 3.84 10.04
N GLY A 44 6.54 4.89 10.56
CA GLY A 44 6.74 5.36 11.94
C GLY A 44 6.32 4.32 13.00
N LEU A 45 5.23 3.57 12.76
CA LEU A 45 4.84 2.46 13.64
C LEU A 45 5.90 1.36 13.65
N ILE A 46 6.43 1.00 12.48
CA ILE A 46 7.50 0.00 12.33
C ILE A 46 8.77 0.46 13.03
N ALA A 47 9.17 1.72 12.85
CA ALA A 47 10.35 2.30 13.49
C ALA A 47 10.20 2.30 15.02
N ARG A 48 9.02 2.65 15.54
CA ARG A 48 8.73 2.58 16.97
C ARG A 48 8.80 1.15 17.49
N ALA A 49 8.22 0.18 16.77
CA ALA A 49 8.28 -1.22 17.15
C ALA A 49 9.73 -1.73 17.22
N ARG A 50 10.56 -1.34 16.24
CA ARG A 50 12.00 -1.68 16.22
C ARG A 50 12.77 -1.10 17.40
N SER A 51 12.37 0.07 17.92
CA SER A 51 12.99 0.65 19.12
C SER A 51 12.62 -0.08 20.42
N LEU A 52 11.58 -0.92 20.41
CA LEU A 52 11.03 -1.56 21.60
C LEU A 52 11.29 -3.07 21.70
N ALA A 53 11.64 -3.71 20.59
CA ALA A 53 11.89 -5.15 20.48
C ALA A 53 12.86 -5.47 19.33
N GLY A 54 13.55 -6.60 19.43
CA GLY A 54 14.48 -7.07 18.41
C GLY A 54 13.80 -7.52 17.11
N ARG A 55 12.50 -7.84 17.14
CA ARG A 55 11.70 -8.22 15.96
C ARG A 55 10.46 -7.36 15.79
N VAL A 56 10.05 -7.12 14.55
CA VAL A 56 8.85 -6.36 14.20
C VAL A 56 7.88 -7.22 13.40
N ALA A 57 6.64 -7.28 13.87
CA ALA A 57 5.53 -7.88 13.16
C ALA A 57 4.53 -6.81 12.70
N VAL A 58 4.11 -6.87 11.44
CA VAL A 58 2.96 -6.13 10.93
C VAL A 58 1.76 -7.06 10.92
N VAL A 59 0.70 -6.68 11.62
CA VAL A 59 -0.52 -7.48 11.74
C VAL A 59 -1.66 -6.70 11.10
N THR A 60 -2.31 -7.34 10.15
CA THR A 60 -3.35 -6.74 9.31
C THR A 60 -4.44 -7.74 8.98
N PHE A 61 -5.46 -7.27 8.27
CA PHE A 61 -6.59 -8.09 7.86
C PHE A 61 -6.65 -8.24 6.35
N GLU A 62 -6.99 -9.45 5.91
CA GLU A 62 -7.38 -9.76 4.54
C GLU A 62 -8.57 -10.74 4.56
N PRO A 63 -9.70 -10.45 3.89
CA PRO A 63 -10.05 -9.17 3.23
C PRO A 63 -10.00 -7.97 4.18
N ARG A 64 -9.91 -6.75 3.65
CA ARG A 64 -9.89 -5.55 4.50
C ARG A 64 -11.24 -5.43 5.24
N PRO A 65 -11.29 -4.92 6.48
CA PRO A 65 -12.54 -4.79 7.22
C PRO A 65 -13.60 -3.99 6.44
N ALA A 66 -13.18 -2.95 5.72
CA ALA A 66 -14.07 -2.15 4.88
C ALA A 66 -14.69 -2.96 3.72
N ASP A 67 -13.96 -3.91 3.13
CA ASP A 67 -14.45 -4.75 2.03
C ASP A 67 -15.56 -5.70 2.50
N VAL A 68 -15.50 -6.13 3.77
CA VAL A 68 -16.50 -7.03 4.39
C VAL A 68 -17.70 -6.25 4.92
N LEU A 69 -17.45 -5.12 5.59
CA LEU A 69 -18.49 -4.34 6.27
C LEU A 69 -19.30 -3.47 5.32
N ALA A 70 -18.71 -3.05 4.20
CA ALA A 70 -19.37 -2.23 3.20
C ALA A 70 -18.98 -2.66 1.78
N PRO A 71 -19.39 -3.89 1.35
CA PRO A 71 -19.11 -4.37 0.01
C PRO A 71 -19.59 -3.36 -1.05
N GLY A 72 -18.74 -3.06 -2.04
CA GLY A 72 -19.03 -2.07 -3.09
C GLY A 72 -18.92 -0.60 -2.69
N LYS A 73 -18.75 -0.27 -1.40
CA LYS A 73 -18.51 1.11 -0.92
C LYS A 73 -17.10 1.32 -0.34
N ALA A 74 -16.34 0.24 -0.18
CA ALA A 74 -14.98 0.30 0.32
C ALA A 74 -14.08 1.11 -0.62
N ALA A 75 -13.20 1.93 -0.03
CA ALA A 75 -12.28 2.74 -0.81
C ALA A 75 -11.32 1.84 -1.64
N PRO A 76 -11.00 2.21 -2.90
CA PRO A 76 -10.24 1.36 -3.83
C PRO A 76 -8.82 1.13 -3.34
N ARG A 77 -8.29 -0.11 -3.37
CA ARG A 77 -6.98 -0.45 -2.75
C ARG A 77 -5.84 0.41 -3.27
N LEU A 78 -4.89 0.79 -2.39
CA LEU A 78 -3.65 1.42 -2.83
C LEU A 78 -2.57 0.40 -3.21
N GLN A 79 -2.69 -0.82 -2.70
CA GLN A 79 -1.76 -1.89 -3.01
C GLN A 79 -2.44 -3.26 -2.91
N THR A 80 -1.92 -4.24 -3.65
CA THR A 80 -2.30 -5.66 -3.53
C THR A 80 -1.68 -6.28 -2.26
N PRO A 81 -2.16 -7.46 -1.81
CA PRO A 81 -1.48 -8.22 -0.77
C PRO A 81 -0.02 -8.57 -1.12
N ALA A 82 0.25 -8.90 -2.39
CA ALA A 82 1.60 -9.19 -2.89
C ALA A 82 2.52 -7.96 -2.81
N GLN A 83 2.03 -6.78 -3.21
CA GLN A 83 2.75 -5.50 -3.01
C GLN A 83 3.03 -5.24 -1.54
N ARG A 84 2.05 -5.49 -0.65
CA ARG A 84 2.25 -5.31 0.80
C ARG A 84 3.37 -6.21 1.33
N VAL A 85 3.45 -7.47 0.88
CA VAL A 85 4.53 -8.40 1.24
C VAL A 85 5.89 -7.82 0.84
N ARG A 86 6.05 -7.34 -0.40
CA ARG A 86 7.30 -6.73 -0.87
C ARG A 86 7.70 -5.51 -0.06
N VAL A 87 6.76 -4.58 0.12
CA VAL A 87 7.02 -3.34 0.86
C VAL A 87 7.36 -3.64 2.32
N CYS A 88 6.75 -4.64 2.95
CA CYS A 88 7.14 -5.07 4.30
C CYS A 88 8.57 -5.61 4.33
N ARG A 89 9.00 -6.39 3.33
CA ARG A 89 10.41 -6.84 3.23
C ARG A 89 11.37 -5.67 3.11
N GLU A 90 11.08 -4.72 2.23
CA GLU A 90 11.90 -3.52 2.01
C GLU A 90 12.03 -2.67 3.28
N LEU A 91 10.95 -2.60 4.08
CA LEU A 91 10.93 -1.90 5.36
C LEU A 91 11.57 -2.69 6.51
N GLY A 92 12.09 -3.89 6.23
CA GLY A 92 12.75 -4.73 7.23
C GLY A 92 11.79 -5.31 8.27
N VAL A 93 10.54 -5.58 7.91
CA VAL A 93 9.59 -6.31 8.78
C VAL A 93 10.03 -7.78 8.90
N ASP A 94 9.95 -8.34 10.10
CA ASP A 94 10.33 -9.73 10.35
C ASP A 94 9.18 -10.68 10.06
N GLU A 95 7.96 -10.27 10.39
CA GLU A 95 6.73 -11.06 10.31
C GLU A 95 5.59 -10.23 9.72
N LEU A 96 4.95 -10.71 8.64
CA LEU A 96 3.67 -10.16 8.18
C LEU A 96 2.57 -11.16 8.49
N VAL A 97 1.63 -10.78 9.36
CA VAL A 97 0.47 -11.60 9.73
C VAL A 97 -0.78 -11.03 9.07
N MET A 98 -1.40 -11.83 8.21
CA MET A 98 -2.66 -11.50 7.56
C MET A 98 -3.78 -12.34 8.18
N LEU A 99 -4.54 -11.72 9.07
CA LEU A 99 -5.67 -12.33 9.75
C LEU A 99 -6.92 -12.29 8.85
N ARG A 100 -7.76 -13.32 8.95
CA ARG A 100 -9.07 -13.29 8.30
C ARG A 100 -10.00 -12.32 9.03
N PHE A 101 -10.54 -11.35 8.31
CA PHE A 101 -11.66 -10.56 8.80
C PHE A 101 -12.95 -11.09 8.19
N ASP A 102 -13.88 -11.49 9.03
CA ASP A 102 -15.21 -11.97 8.63
C ASP A 102 -16.29 -11.44 9.59
N PRO A 103 -17.58 -11.71 9.35
CA PRO A 103 -18.64 -11.23 10.23
C PRO A 103 -18.47 -11.62 11.70
N SER A 104 -17.87 -12.79 12.01
CA SER A 104 -17.66 -13.21 13.40
C SER A 104 -16.61 -12.35 14.11
N VAL A 105 -15.55 -11.94 13.40
CA VAL A 105 -14.55 -10.98 13.94
C VAL A 105 -15.17 -9.61 14.11
N SER A 106 -16.05 -9.19 13.19
CA SER A 106 -16.66 -7.87 13.22
C SER A 106 -17.57 -7.60 14.42
N THR A 107 -18.06 -8.66 15.06
CA THR A 107 -18.98 -8.60 16.21
C THR A 107 -18.26 -8.83 17.54
N MET A 108 -16.95 -9.13 17.55
CA MET A 108 -16.18 -9.33 18.77
C MET A 108 -16.09 -8.05 19.60
N SER A 109 -16.25 -8.14 20.92
CA SER A 109 -15.93 -7.03 21.82
C SER A 109 -14.42 -6.73 21.80
N PRO A 110 -14.00 -5.52 22.21
CA PRO A 110 -12.58 -5.23 22.44
C PRO A 110 -11.87 -6.29 23.29
N GLN A 111 -12.52 -6.74 24.36
CA GLN A 111 -12.00 -7.77 25.27
C GLN A 111 -11.79 -9.11 24.55
N ALA A 112 -12.80 -9.59 23.82
CA ALA A 112 -12.71 -10.85 23.08
C ALA A 112 -11.64 -10.78 21.98
N PHE A 113 -11.51 -9.64 21.31
CA PHE A 113 -10.46 -9.42 20.30
C PHE A 113 -9.06 -9.51 20.90
N VAL A 114 -8.82 -8.80 22.02
CA VAL A 114 -7.52 -8.81 22.70
C VAL A 114 -7.18 -10.21 23.22
N GLN A 115 -8.15 -10.87 23.85
CA GLN A 115 -7.97 -12.23 24.37
C GLN A 115 -7.56 -13.20 23.25
N ALA A 116 -8.37 -13.28 22.18
CA ALA A 116 -8.16 -14.27 21.13
C ALA A 116 -6.91 -14.00 20.27
N PHE A 117 -6.70 -12.76 19.82
CA PHE A 117 -5.65 -12.46 18.84
C PHE A 117 -4.32 -12.05 19.47
N LEU A 118 -4.34 -11.41 20.65
CA LEU A 118 -3.11 -10.87 21.26
C LEU A 118 -2.61 -11.75 22.40
N LEU A 119 -3.47 -12.12 23.36
CA LEU A 119 -3.03 -12.86 24.55
C LEU A 119 -2.87 -14.36 24.25
N ASP A 120 -3.92 -15.00 23.74
CA ASP A 120 -3.89 -16.44 23.41
C ASP A 120 -3.21 -16.71 22.06
N GLY A 121 -3.18 -15.70 21.19
CA GLY A 121 -2.64 -15.79 19.84
C GLY A 121 -1.19 -15.30 19.74
N LEU A 122 -1.02 -14.07 19.25
CA LEU A 122 0.29 -13.52 18.87
C LEU A 122 1.31 -13.41 20.02
N ALA A 123 0.83 -13.26 21.27
CA ALA A 123 1.62 -13.06 22.48
C ALA A 123 2.79 -12.05 22.32
N PRO A 124 2.53 -10.79 21.90
CA PRO A 124 3.59 -9.85 21.59
C PRO A 124 4.26 -9.26 22.84
N ALA A 125 5.55 -8.91 22.74
CA ALA A 125 6.25 -8.15 23.79
C ALA A 125 5.75 -6.71 23.92
N ALA A 126 5.28 -6.13 22.81
CA ALA A 126 4.71 -4.80 22.76
C ALA A 126 3.74 -4.67 21.59
N VAL A 127 2.76 -3.80 21.74
CA VAL A 127 1.79 -3.46 20.69
C VAL A 127 1.91 -1.98 20.33
N ILE A 128 2.05 -1.70 19.04
CA ILE A 128 2.21 -0.38 18.47
C ILE A 128 0.99 -0.07 17.61
N VAL A 129 0.35 1.05 17.88
CA VAL A 129 -0.83 1.52 17.15
C VAL A 129 -0.73 3.00 16.83
N GLY A 130 -1.45 3.46 15.81
CA GLY A 130 -1.64 4.89 15.58
C GLY A 130 -2.64 5.50 16.57
N TYR A 131 -2.55 6.81 16.79
CA TYR A 131 -3.47 7.58 17.65
C TYR A 131 -4.96 7.41 17.30
N ASP A 132 -5.28 7.18 16.01
CA ASP A 132 -6.63 6.99 15.48
C ASP A 132 -7.06 5.51 15.38
N PHE A 133 -6.25 4.59 15.91
CA PHE A 133 -6.55 3.16 15.91
C PHE A 133 -7.88 2.87 16.62
N ARG A 134 -8.66 1.98 16.00
CA ARG A 134 -9.93 1.49 16.53
C ARG A 134 -10.08 0.01 16.24
N PHE A 135 -10.66 -0.72 17.18
CA PHE A 135 -10.88 -2.16 17.10
C PHE A 135 -12.16 -2.57 17.85
N GLY A 136 -12.51 -3.85 17.74
CA GLY A 136 -13.74 -4.40 18.29
C GLY A 136 -15.00 -3.92 17.56
N ALA A 137 -16.13 -4.52 17.96
CA ALA A 137 -17.43 -4.30 17.36
C ALA A 137 -17.78 -2.81 17.34
N ARG A 138 -18.25 -2.33 16.18
CA ARG A 138 -18.60 -0.92 15.96
C ARG A 138 -17.49 0.06 16.34
N ARG A 139 -16.21 -0.35 16.26
CA ARG A 139 -15.03 0.49 16.59
C ARG A 139 -15.03 0.97 18.05
N ALA A 140 -15.59 0.18 18.97
CA ALA A 140 -15.74 0.55 20.38
C ALA A 140 -14.42 0.67 21.14
N GLY A 141 -13.39 -0.09 20.75
CA GLY A 141 -12.07 -0.05 21.39
C GLY A 141 -11.17 1.02 20.75
N GLY A 142 -10.38 1.69 21.58
CA GLY A 142 -9.32 2.63 21.18
C GLY A 142 -8.02 2.37 21.96
N PRO A 143 -6.97 3.20 21.78
CA PRO A 143 -5.66 2.96 22.39
C PRO A 143 -5.67 2.84 23.93
N GLU A 144 -6.50 3.61 24.62
CA GLU A 144 -6.62 3.53 26.09
C GLU A 144 -7.22 2.21 26.56
N GLU A 145 -8.32 1.77 25.92
CA GLU A 145 -8.91 0.45 26.20
C GLU A 145 -7.92 -0.68 25.89
N LEU A 146 -7.19 -0.57 24.77
CA LEU A 146 -6.17 -1.56 24.41
C LEU A 146 -5.07 -1.66 25.48
N ARG A 147 -4.63 -0.53 26.03
CA ARG A 147 -3.66 -0.48 27.13
C ARG A 147 -4.22 -1.16 28.38
N ALA A 148 -5.44 -0.79 28.80
CA ALA A 148 -6.08 -1.36 29.99
C ALA A 148 -6.24 -2.89 29.91
N LEU A 149 -6.50 -3.42 28.71
CA LEU A 149 -6.67 -4.87 28.50
C LEU A 149 -5.35 -5.65 28.42
N LEU A 150 -4.23 -4.99 28.09
CA LEU A 150 -2.93 -5.64 27.88
C LEU A 150 -1.97 -5.48 29.07
N GLU A 151 -2.11 -4.41 29.85
CA GLU A 151 -1.25 -4.11 31.00
C GLU A 151 -1.23 -5.23 32.07
N PRO A 152 -2.35 -5.87 32.44
CA PRO A 152 -2.33 -6.98 33.41
C PRO A 152 -1.51 -8.20 32.95
N ALA A 153 -1.33 -8.37 31.64
CA ALA A 153 -0.51 -9.42 31.05
C ALA A 153 0.95 -8.99 30.81
N GLY A 154 1.33 -7.77 31.24
CA GLY A 154 2.68 -7.23 31.06
C GLY A 154 3.01 -6.77 29.64
N VAL A 155 2.00 -6.66 28.75
CA VAL A 155 2.21 -6.26 27.35
C VAL A 155 2.14 -4.75 27.21
N ARG A 156 3.25 -4.14 26.79
CA ARG A 156 3.36 -2.68 26.65
C ARG A 156 2.60 -2.19 25.42
N VAL A 157 1.85 -1.09 25.54
CA VAL A 157 1.17 -0.43 24.42
C VAL A 157 1.80 0.94 24.14
N SER A 158 2.33 1.13 22.93
CA SER A 158 2.86 2.41 22.45
C SER A 158 1.94 2.99 21.38
N VAL A 159 1.52 4.23 21.59
CA VAL A 159 0.75 4.99 20.59
C VAL A 159 1.72 5.87 19.81
N VAL A 160 1.62 5.82 18.49
CA VAL A 160 2.39 6.70 17.59
C VAL A 160 1.49 7.86 17.19
N GLU A 161 1.96 9.05 17.49
CA GLU A 161 1.31 10.29 17.11
C GLU A 161 1.26 10.47 15.60
N LYS A 162 0.35 11.33 15.18
CA LYS A 162 0.18 11.62 13.77
C LYS A 162 1.46 12.24 13.18
N ILE A 163 1.92 11.69 12.06
CA ILE A 163 2.97 12.34 11.28
C ILE A 163 2.36 13.53 10.52
N GLU A 164 2.83 14.72 10.83
CA GLU A 164 2.50 15.94 10.09
C GLU A 164 3.38 16.07 8.85
N GLY A 165 2.79 16.58 7.76
CA GLY A 165 3.57 16.91 6.58
C GLY A 165 4.49 18.10 6.83
N ARG A 166 5.61 18.12 6.09
CA ARG A 166 6.61 19.19 6.12
C ARG A 166 6.76 19.79 4.73
N GLY A 167 7.27 21.02 4.64
CA GLY A 167 7.47 21.71 3.37
C GLY A 167 6.15 21.86 2.60
N GLU A 168 6.12 21.43 1.34
CA GLU A 168 4.94 21.49 0.47
C GLU A 168 3.76 20.62 0.93
N LEU A 169 3.96 19.75 1.92
CA LEU A 169 2.89 18.94 2.55
C LEU A 169 2.47 19.47 3.93
N ALA A 170 2.97 20.65 4.34
CA ALA A 170 2.66 21.23 5.65
C ALA A 170 1.15 21.43 5.82
N GLY A 171 0.62 21.02 6.98
CA GLY A 171 -0.81 21.10 7.30
C GLY A 171 -1.68 19.98 6.70
N GLU A 172 -1.12 19.11 5.85
CA GLU A 172 -1.89 18.02 5.24
C GLU A 172 -1.97 16.78 6.13
N LYS A 173 -3.12 16.09 6.09
CA LYS A 173 -3.30 14.81 6.78
C LYS A 173 -2.63 13.70 5.97
N LEU A 174 -1.43 13.28 6.37
CA LEU A 174 -0.69 12.22 5.70
C LEU A 174 -1.24 10.83 6.05
N GLY A 175 -1.87 10.16 5.10
CA GLY A 175 -2.40 8.80 5.26
C GLY A 175 -3.04 8.25 3.99
N SER A 176 -3.62 7.04 4.07
CA SER A 176 -4.22 6.36 2.91
C SER A 176 -5.31 7.18 2.21
N THR A 177 -6.08 7.99 2.94
CA THR A 177 -7.09 8.89 2.36
C THR A 177 -6.48 9.97 1.47
N ALA A 178 -5.40 10.61 1.92
CA ALA A 178 -4.72 11.64 1.13
C ALA A 178 -4.04 11.04 -0.11
N ILE A 179 -3.42 9.86 0.04
CA ILE A 179 -2.81 9.15 -1.09
C ILE A 179 -3.87 8.84 -2.16
N ARG A 180 -5.02 8.29 -1.76
CA ARG A 180 -6.13 8.04 -2.69
C ARG A 180 -6.55 9.31 -3.43
N ARG A 181 -6.72 10.41 -2.71
CA ARG A 181 -7.05 11.71 -3.31
C ARG A 181 -6.01 12.13 -4.35
N TYR A 182 -4.73 12.16 -3.98
CA TYR A 182 -3.67 12.56 -4.93
C TYR A 182 -3.61 11.65 -6.15
N VAL A 183 -3.71 10.33 -5.98
CA VAL A 183 -3.71 9.38 -7.09
C VAL A 183 -4.92 9.65 -7.99
N SER A 184 -6.12 9.77 -7.44
CA SER A 184 -7.34 10.08 -8.20
C SER A 184 -7.32 11.44 -8.90
N GLU A 185 -6.48 12.37 -8.44
CA GLU A 185 -6.24 13.69 -9.05
C GLU A 185 -5.01 13.71 -9.98
N GLY A 186 -4.37 12.57 -10.24
CA GLY A 186 -3.17 12.45 -11.10
C GLY A 186 -1.87 12.98 -10.46
N GLN A 187 -1.92 13.42 -9.21
CA GLN A 187 -0.79 13.95 -8.44
C GLN A 187 0.08 12.82 -7.85
N VAL A 188 0.58 11.94 -8.72
CA VAL A 188 1.38 10.75 -8.34
C VAL A 188 2.67 11.10 -7.59
N GLU A 189 3.27 12.25 -7.89
CA GLU A 189 4.47 12.74 -7.20
C GLU A 189 4.17 13.06 -5.71
N ARG A 190 3.05 13.73 -5.43
CA ARG A 190 2.61 14.01 -4.05
C ARG A 190 2.25 12.74 -3.31
N ALA A 191 1.55 11.81 -3.98
CA ALA A 191 1.31 10.48 -3.43
C ALA A 191 2.64 9.79 -3.04
N ALA A 192 3.66 9.89 -3.90
CA ALA A 192 4.95 9.30 -3.64
C ALA A 192 5.67 9.90 -2.42
N ARG A 193 5.53 11.20 -2.17
CA ARG A 193 6.07 11.84 -0.96
C ARG A 193 5.43 11.35 0.33
N VAL A 194 4.11 11.11 0.32
CA VAL A 194 3.40 10.54 1.48
C VAL A 194 3.76 9.07 1.68
N LEU A 195 3.93 8.33 0.60
CA LEU A 195 4.32 6.92 0.61
C LEU A 195 5.78 6.72 1.01
N GLY A 196 6.66 7.67 0.71
CA GLY A 196 8.12 7.52 0.79
C GLY A 196 8.72 6.70 -0.35
N ARG A 197 7.92 6.39 -1.39
CA ARG A 197 8.27 5.64 -2.61
C ARG A 197 7.28 6.01 -3.72
N LEU A 198 7.59 5.70 -4.97
CA LEU A 198 6.66 5.89 -6.08
C LEU A 198 5.34 5.14 -5.86
N TYR A 199 4.23 5.74 -6.28
CA TYR A 199 2.97 5.01 -6.33
C TYR A 199 3.04 3.99 -7.46
N ALA A 200 2.64 2.75 -7.19
CA ALA A 200 2.75 1.68 -8.17
C ALA A 200 1.51 0.79 -8.17
N VAL A 201 1.14 0.31 -9.35
CA VAL A 201 0.06 -0.67 -9.52
C VAL A 201 0.62 -1.96 -10.10
N GLU A 202 0.09 -3.08 -9.64
CA GLU A 202 0.36 -4.40 -10.21
C GLU A 202 -0.80 -4.88 -11.04
N GLY A 203 -0.48 -5.57 -12.14
CA GLY A 203 -1.47 -6.23 -12.96
C GLY A 203 -0.88 -7.32 -13.85
N GLU A 204 -1.77 -8.08 -14.48
CA GLU A 204 -1.41 -8.98 -15.56
C GLU A 204 -1.38 -8.20 -16.88
N VAL A 205 -0.42 -8.50 -17.75
CA VAL A 205 -0.41 -7.96 -19.11
C VAL A 205 -1.38 -8.76 -19.97
N VAL A 206 -2.43 -8.11 -20.42
CA VAL A 206 -3.51 -8.69 -21.23
C VAL A 206 -3.38 -8.27 -22.70
N HIS A 207 -4.09 -8.97 -23.57
CA HIS A 207 -4.25 -8.53 -24.95
C HIS A 207 -5.16 -7.30 -25.01
N GLY A 208 -4.70 -6.27 -25.71
CA GLY A 208 -5.49 -5.08 -26.04
C GLY A 208 -5.58 -4.86 -27.55
N ASP A 209 -5.98 -3.65 -27.96
CA ASP A 209 -6.24 -3.32 -29.37
C ASP A 209 -4.96 -3.25 -30.23
N ALA A 210 -3.77 -3.41 -29.63
CA ALA A 210 -2.45 -3.44 -30.27
C ALA A 210 -2.13 -2.26 -31.22
N ARG A 211 -2.85 -1.14 -31.10
CA ARG A 211 -2.76 0.01 -32.02
C ARG A 211 -1.39 0.66 -32.04
N GLY A 212 -0.74 0.75 -30.87
CA GLY A 212 0.60 1.33 -30.75
C GLY A 212 1.66 0.61 -31.58
N ARG A 213 1.52 -0.71 -31.81
CA ARG A 213 2.47 -1.50 -32.61
C ARG A 213 2.56 -1.01 -34.05
N GLY A 214 1.44 -0.64 -34.67
CA GLY A 214 1.40 -0.08 -36.02
C GLY A 214 2.01 1.33 -36.13
N LEU A 215 2.22 2.00 -34.99
CA LEU A 215 2.77 3.35 -34.90
C LEU A 215 4.26 3.36 -34.52
N GLY A 216 4.85 2.19 -34.25
CA GLY A 216 6.23 2.07 -33.76
C GLY A 216 6.36 2.12 -32.23
N PHE A 217 5.25 2.13 -31.49
CA PHE A 217 5.20 2.22 -30.03
C PHE A 217 4.38 1.06 -29.45
N PRO A 218 4.90 -0.19 -29.45
CA PRO A 218 4.18 -1.33 -28.87
C PRO A 218 3.86 -1.10 -27.39
N THR A 219 2.61 -1.32 -27.01
CA THR A 219 2.13 -1.13 -25.62
C THR A 219 1.69 -2.44 -24.98
N ALA A 220 2.02 -2.59 -23.69
CA ALA A 220 1.46 -3.60 -22.80
C ALA A 220 0.18 -3.05 -22.18
N ASN A 221 -0.93 -3.80 -22.27
CA ASN A 221 -2.17 -3.45 -21.58
C ASN A 221 -2.15 -4.12 -20.21
N VAL A 222 -2.23 -3.36 -19.12
CA VAL A 222 -2.08 -3.89 -17.76
C VAL A 222 -3.43 -3.88 -17.03
N ALA A 223 -3.92 -5.06 -16.67
CA ALA A 223 -5.12 -5.23 -15.87
C ALA A 223 -4.79 -5.16 -14.38
N ALA A 224 -4.87 -3.95 -13.80
CA ALA A 224 -4.57 -3.71 -12.39
C ALA A 224 -5.82 -3.66 -11.51
N ALA A 225 -5.73 -4.19 -10.29
CA ALA A 225 -6.82 -4.20 -9.31
C ALA A 225 -6.76 -3.03 -8.29
N SER A 226 -5.60 -2.40 -8.14
CA SER A 226 -5.41 -1.21 -7.30
C SER A 226 -5.95 0.05 -7.97
N LEU A 227 -6.13 1.12 -7.20
CA LEU A 227 -6.55 2.43 -7.69
C LEU A 227 -5.62 2.93 -8.81
N LEU A 228 -6.15 3.16 -10.00
CA LEU A 228 -5.39 3.81 -11.06
C LEU A 228 -5.36 5.33 -10.85
N PRO A 229 -4.27 6.02 -11.25
CA PRO A 229 -4.26 7.47 -11.38
C PRO A 229 -5.36 7.98 -12.33
N SER A 230 -5.64 9.29 -12.30
CA SER A 230 -6.55 9.92 -13.26
C SER A 230 -6.09 9.70 -14.71
N SER A 231 -6.98 9.92 -15.68
CA SER A 231 -6.60 9.81 -17.08
C SER A 231 -5.49 10.79 -17.46
N GLY A 232 -4.65 10.39 -18.42
CA GLY A 232 -3.49 11.15 -18.86
C GLY A 232 -2.28 10.27 -19.19
N VAL A 233 -1.20 10.94 -19.56
CA VAL A 233 0.09 10.33 -19.87
C VAL A 233 1.04 10.58 -18.71
N TYR A 234 1.80 9.55 -18.32
CA TYR A 234 2.70 9.55 -17.17
C TYR A 234 4.07 9.02 -17.55
N ALA A 235 5.11 9.58 -16.92
CA ALA A 235 6.43 8.95 -16.87
C ALA A 235 6.40 7.85 -15.81
N CYS A 236 6.87 6.65 -16.13
CA CYS A 236 6.84 5.53 -15.20
C CYS A 236 8.01 4.57 -15.41
N PHE A 237 8.11 3.59 -14.51
CA PHE A 237 8.92 2.39 -14.70
C PHE A 237 7.99 1.18 -14.82
N LEU A 238 8.27 0.31 -15.79
CA LEU A 238 7.63 -0.99 -15.96
C LEU A 238 8.58 -2.07 -15.45
N THR A 239 8.13 -2.89 -14.51
CA THR A 239 8.93 -3.97 -13.92
C THR A 239 8.24 -5.30 -14.15
N ASP A 240 8.97 -6.29 -14.67
CA ASP A 240 8.49 -7.66 -14.76
C ASP A 240 8.62 -8.35 -13.40
N LEU A 241 7.53 -8.94 -12.90
CA LEU A 241 7.50 -9.60 -11.59
C LEU A 241 7.46 -11.13 -11.70
N SER A 242 7.64 -11.69 -12.90
CA SER A 242 7.47 -13.12 -13.13
C SER A 242 8.55 -13.96 -12.45
N ASP A 243 9.76 -13.42 -12.31
CA ASP A 243 10.89 -14.07 -11.66
C ASP A 243 11.05 -13.60 -10.19
N GLY A 244 9.96 -13.09 -9.59
CA GLY A 244 9.91 -12.56 -8.24
C GLY A 244 10.17 -11.04 -8.16
N ASP A 245 10.65 -10.59 -7.00
CA ASP A 245 10.79 -9.16 -6.66
C ASP A 245 11.99 -8.47 -7.37
N ALA A 246 12.79 -9.22 -8.14
CA ALA A 246 14.07 -8.78 -8.71
C ALA A 246 14.10 -8.81 -10.25
N GLY A 247 12.94 -8.73 -10.91
CA GLY A 247 12.89 -8.76 -12.37
C GLY A 247 13.38 -7.47 -13.03
N ASP A 248 13.58 -7.57 -14.35
CA ASP A 248 14.01 -6.46 -15.19
C ASP A 248 13.03 -5.27 -15.08
N SER A 249 13.60 -4.06 -15.02
CA SER A 249 12.84 -2.81 -15.01
C SER A 249 13.26 -1.91 -16.15
N TRP A 250 12.27 -1.26 -16.77
CA TRP A 250 12.48 -0.38 -17.91
C TRP A 250 11.81 0.96 -17.66
N ALA A 251 12.51 2.04 -18.04
CA ALA A 251 11.90 3.34 -18.22
C ALA A 251 10.73 3.21 -19.20
N ALA A 252 9.60 3.87 -18.93
CA ALA A 252 8.38 3.71 -19.69
C ALA A 252 7.54 4.99 -19.70
N VAL A 253 6.61 5.04 -20.65
CA VAL A 253 5.49 5.98 -20.63
C VAL A 253 4.18 5.21 -20.52
N ALA A 254 3.31 5.63 -19.63
CA ALA A 254 1.99 5.05 -19.43
C ALA A 254 0.91 6.01 -19.93
N ASN A 255 -0.05 5.49 -20.67
CA ASN A 255 -1.29 6.17 -21.00
C ASN A 255 -2.44 5.53 -20.22
N LEU A 256 -3.13 6.36 -19.43
CA LEU A 256 -4.37 6.02 -18.76
C LEU A 256 -5.50 6.70 -19.50
N GLY A 257 -6.33 5.92 -20.18
CA GLY A 257 -7.41 6.48 -21.00
C GLY A 257 -8.69 5.68 -20.94
N THR A 258 -9.77 6.33 -21.34
CA THR A 258 -11.06 5.67 -21.56
C THR A 258 -11.22 5.35 -23.04
N ASN A 259 -11.92 4.28 -23.41
CA ASN A 259 -12.26 4.03 -24.81
C ASN A 259 -13.70 4.50 -25.09
N PRO A 260 -13.92 5.79 -25.42
CA PRO A 260 -15.27 6.32 -25.65
C PRO A 260 -15.95 5.72 -26.89
N THR A 261 -15.19 5.08 -27.80
CA THR A 261 -15.70 4.63 -29.11
C THR A 261 -16.48 3.30 -29.03
N PHE A 262 -16.30 2.49 -27.98
CA PHE A 262 -16.91 1.16 -27.89
C PHE A 262 -18.04 1.05 -26.86
N THR A 263 -18.07 1.92 -25.85
CA THR A 263 -19.09 1.93 -24.79
C THR A 263 -19.97 3.15 -24.92
N GLY A 264 -20.53 3.41 -26.11
CA GLY A 264 -21.50 4.49 -26.39
C GLY A 264 -21.51 5.63 -25.38
N ALA A 265 -20.43 6.42 -25.32
CA ALA A 265 -20.26 7.55 -24.41
C ALA A 265 -20.85 7.37 -22.99
N ARG A 266 -20.64 6.21 -22.34
CA ARG A 266 -20.91 6.06 -20.91
C ARG A 266 -19.77 6.70 -20.12
N GLU A 267 -20.11 7.58 -19.19
CA GLU A 267 -19.18 8.18 -18.21
C GLU A 267 -18.44 7.12 -17.36
N ASP A 268 -18.92 5.87 -17.35
CA ASP A 268 -18.42 4.75 -16.55
C ASP A 268 -17.46 3.80 -17.30
N ALA A 269 -16.91 4.19 -18.46
CA ALA A 269 -15.97 3.33 -19.19
C ALA A 269 -14.70 3.07 -18.34
N PRO A 270 -14.25 1.81 -18.16
CA PRO A 270 -13.11 1.52 -17.32
C PRO A 270 -11.83 2.12 -17.91
N LEU A 271 -11.02 2.75 -17.05
CA LEU A 271 -9.68 3.22 -17.38
C LEU A 271 -8.81 2.05 -17.83
N ARG A 272 -8.16 2.21 -18.99
CA ARG A 272 -7.19 1.27 -19.54
C ARG A 272 -5.79 1.79 -19.29
N LEU A 273 -4.94 0.98 -18.70
CA LEU A 273 -3.52 1.27 -18.50
C LEU A 273 -2.71 0.64 -19.64
N GLU A 274 -2.22 1.48 -20.53
CA GLU A 274 -1.33 1.09 -21.63
C GLU A 274 0.07 1.59 -21.37
N VAL A 275 1.08 0.72 -21.40
CA VAL A 275 2.46 1.06 -21.04
C VAL A 275 3.40 0.75 -22.19
N HIS A 276 4.17 1.74 -22.63
CA HIS A 276 5.23 1.58 -23.62
C HIS A 276 6.58 1.62 -22.90
N ALA A 277 7.32 0.51 -22.92
CA ALA A 277 8.69 0.47 -22.45
C ALA A 277 9.61 1.19 -23.46
N LEU A 278 10.49 2.04 -22.95
CA LEU A 278 11.42 2.82 -23.77
C LEU A 278 12.62 1.96 -24.15
N ASP A 279 13.12 2.17 -25.37
CA ASP A 279 14.38 1.61 -25.88
C ASP A 279 14.43 0.07 -25.99
N VAL A 280 13.33 -0.62 -25.68
CA VAL A 280 13.18 -2.07 -25.78
C VAL A 280 11.84 -2.45 -26.39
N ASP A 281 11.85 -3.41 -27.34
CA ASP A 281 10.62 -4.07 -27.79
C ASP A 281 10.40 -5.33 -26.97
N LEU A 282 9.48 -5.24 -26.00
CA LEU A 282 9.09 -6.38 -25.17
C LEU A 282 8.17 -7.36 -25.92
N GLY A 283 7.62 -6.95 -27.07
CA GLY A 283 6.81 -7.78 -27.95
C GLY A 283 5.73 -8.58 -27.20
N ALA A 284 5.60 -9.86 -27.57
CA ALA A 284 4.70 -10.79 -26.92
C ALA A 284 5.24 -11.38 -25.60
N ARG A 285 6.49 -11.07 -25.23
CA ARG A 285 7.16 -11.69 -24.07
C ARG A 285 6.43 -11.40 -22.76
N LEU A 286 5.77 -10.25 -22.65
CA LEU A 286 5.08 -9.87 -21.42
C LEU A 286 3.66 -10.41 -21.31
N TYR A 287 3.03 -10.92 -22.38
CA TYR A 287 1.63 -11.38 -22.26
C TYR A 287 1.46 -12.48 -21.22
N GLY A 288 0.45 -12.33 -20.36
CA GLY A 288 0.17 -13.21 -19.22
C GLY A 288 1.15 -13.05 -18.05
N ARG A 289 2.21 -12.24 -18.19
CA ARG A 289 3.15 -11.96 -17.10
C ARG A 289 2.57 -10.92 -16.15
N ARG A 290 2.91 -11.05 -14.88
CA ARG A 290 2.60 -10.03 -13.87
C ARG A 290 3.66 -8.94 -13.93
N VAL A 291 3.21 -7.70 -13.95
CA VAL A 291 4.07 -6.52 -14.01
C VAL A 291 3.68 -5.51 -12.94
N GLU A 292 4.63 -4.64 -12.59
CA GLU A 292 4.41 -3.45 -11.79
C GLU A 292 4.69 -2.19 -12.61
N VAL A 293 3.80 -1.21 -12.50
CA VAL A 293 3.93 0.10 -13.13
C VAL A 293 4.06 1.14 -12.04
N ALA A 294 5.26 1.69 -11.85
CA ALA A 294 5.58 2.69 -10.84
C ALA A 294 5.60 4.10 -11.46
N PHE A 295 4.67 4.96 -11.06
CA PHE A 295 4.47 6.28 -11.65
C PHE A 295 5.43 7.31 -11.04
N VAL A 296 6.18 8.00 -11.90
CA VAL A 296 7.12 9.05 -11.51
C VAL A 296 6.43 10.41 -11.51
N ASP A 297 5.82 10.78 -12.65
CA ASP A 297 5.21 12.09 -12.81
C ASP A 297 4.14 12.11 -13.91
N TYR A 298 3.28 13.13 -13.87
CA TYR A 298 2.26 13.41 -14.88
C TYR A 298 2.84 14.26 -16.02
N ILE A 299 2.62 13.85 -17.27
CA ILE A 299 3.14 14.52 -18.47
C ILE A 299 2.10 15.44 -19.11
N ARG A 300 0.88 14.93 -19.32
CA ARG A 300 -0.25 15.69 -19.89
C ARG A 300 -1.56 14.90 -19.79
N GLY A 301 -2.67 15.58 -20.06
CA GLY A 301 -3.98 14.96 -20.15
C GLY A 301 -4.19 14.21 -21.46
N GLU A 302 -5.31 13.49 -21.54
CA GLU A 302 -5.77 12.88 -22.79
C GLU A 302 -6.02 13.95 -23.87
N GLN A 303 -5.65 13.63 -25.11
CA GLN A 303 -5.80 14.51 -26.26
C GLN A 303 -6.33 13.69 -27.44
N ARG A 304 -7.15 14.32 -28.28
CA ARG A 304 -7.54 13.76 -29.57
C ARG A 304 -6.52 14.20 -30.61
N PHE A 305 -6.22 13.31 -31.56
CA PHE A 305 -5.24 13.56 -32.60
C PHE A 305 -5.89 13.39 -33.98
N ASP A 306 -5.57 14.32 -34.88
CA ASP A 306 -6.07 14.33 -36.26
C ASP A 306 -5.23 13.39 -37.13
N GLY A 307 -5.32 12.10 -36.82
CA GLY A 307 -4.72 11.01 -37.58
C GLY A 307 -3.42 10.43 -37.00
N PRO A 308 -2.89 9.35 -37.62
CA PRO A 308 -1.79 8.57 -37.08
C PRO A 308 -0.47 9.34 -36.93
N GLN A 309 -0.22 10.32 -37.81
CA GLN A 309 1.03 11.08 -37.79
C GLN A 309 1.09 12.03 -36.58
N ALA A 310 0.02 12.80 -36.34
CA ALA A 310 -0.08 13.67 -35.17
C ALA A 310 0.03 12.87 -33.85
N LEU A 311 -0.57 11.68 -33.79
CA LEU A 311 -0.43 10.79 -32.64
C LEU A 311 1.02 10.32 -32.44
N ARG A 312 1.74 9.95 -33.52
CA ARG A 312 3.16 9.56 -33.43
C ARG A 312 4.03 10.70 -32.91
N GLU A 313 3.84 11.91 -33.41
CA GLU A 313 4.58 13.09 -32.97
C GLU A 313 4.31 13.42 -31.50
N ALA A 314 3.06 13.30 -31.06
CA ALA A 314 2.69 13.48 -29.67
C ALA A 314 3.35 12.44 -28.75
N ILE A 315 3.34 11.15 -29.13
CA ILE A 315 4.01 10.10 -28.34
C ILE A 315 5.52 10.36 -28.27
N ALA A 316 6.16 10.76 -29.39
CA ALA A 316 7.57 11.10 -29.38
C ALA A 316 7.89 12.28 -28.45
N ALA A 317 7.03 13.31 -28.42
CA ALA A 317 7.15 14.44 -27.51
C ALA A 317 6.90 14.03 -26.04
N ASP A 318 5.98 13.11 -25.78
CA ASP A 318 5.74 12.55 -24.45
C ASP A 318 6.98 11.81 -23.94
N ILE A 319 7.58 10.97 -24.77
CA ILE A 319 8.83 10.25 -24.46
C ILE A 319 9.96 11.26 -24.19
N ALA A 320 10.11 12.29 -25.02
CA ALA A 320 11.13 13.32 -24.83
C ALA A 320 10.98 14.06 -23.49
N ARG A 321 9.74 14.30 -23.05
CA ARG A 321 9.43 14.90 -21.73
C ARG A 321 9.63 13.93 -20.57
N ALA A 322 9.35 12.65 -20.77
CA ALA A 322 9.49 11.61 -19.75
C ALA A 322 10.96 11.33 -19.42
N ARG A 323 11.84 11.26 -20.43
CA ARG A 323 13.25 10.86 -20.28
C ARG A 323 14.02 11.57 -19.15
N PRO A 324 14.01 12.91 -19.02
CA PRO A 324 14.74 13.56 -17.94
C PRO A 324 14.19 13.26 -16.53
N LEU A 325 12.96 12.75 -16.43
CA LEU A 325 12.34 12.36 -15.16
C LEU A 325 12.66 10.91 -14.76
N LEU A 326 13.12 10.10 -15.72
CA LEU A 326 13.36 8.66 -15.57
C LEU A 326 14.84 8.37 -15.31
N ASP A 327 15.40 9.02 -14.29
CA ASP A 327 16.79 8.82 -13.88
C ASP A 327 16.94 7.74 -12.78
N ALA A 328 18.19 7.42 -12.43
CA ALA A 328 18.50 6.43 -11.40
C ALA A 328 17.96 6.80 -10.00
N ALA A 329 17.81 8.10 -9.71
CA ALA A 329 17.27 8.56 -8.43
C ALA A 329 15.76 8.30 -8.37
N ALA A 330 15.03 8.55 -9.46
CA ALA A 330 13.63 8.20 -9.62
C ALA A 330 13.43 6.67 -9.57
N GLU A 331 14.28 5.91 -10.24
CA GLU A 331 14.22 4.44 -10.21
C GLU A 331 14.39 3.89 -8.79
N ALA A 332 15.35 4.44 -8.03
CA ALA A 332 15.60 4.02 -6.66
C ALA A 332 14.44 4.36 -5.69
N ARG A 333 13.51 5.23 -6.09
CA ARG A 333 12.27 5.52 -5.36
C ARG A 333 11.17 4.49 -5.60
N ARG A 334 11.33 3.50 -6.49
CA ARG A 334 10.38 2.39 -6.62
C ARG A 334 10.24 1.61 -5.30
N HIS A 335 11.37 1.44 -4.62
CA HIS A 335 11.46 0.67 -3.38
C HIS A 335 11.21 1.53 -2.15
N ALA A 336 10.52 0.97 -1.16
CA ALA A 336 10.40 1.57 0.15
C ALA A 336 11.76 1.63 0.85
N ARG A 337 11.96 2.64 1.68
CA ARG A 337 13.12 2.76 2.56
C ARG A 337 12.65 2.91 4.00
N PRO A 338 13.26 2.20 4.96
CA PRO A 338 12.95 2.39 6.37
C PRO A 338 13.12 3.85 6.77
N VAL A 339 12.14 4.38 7.51
CA VAL A 339 12.30 5.67 8.19
C VAL A 339 13.17 5.42 9.42
N ALA A 340 14.22 6.23 9.59
CA ALA A 340 15.04 6.18 10.80
C ALA A 340 14.17 6.47 12.04
N ALA A 341 14.41 5.74 13.14
CA ALA A 341 13.66 5.92 14.38
C ALA A 341 13.69 7.38 14.90
N ASP A 342 14.77 8.11 14.60
CA ASP A 342 14.99 9.51 15.02
C ASP A 342 14.48 10.57 14.04
N ALA A 343 13.80 10.19 12.96
CA ALA A 343 13.12 11.15 12.09
C ALA A 343 11.84 11.67 12.75
N ALA A 344 12.01 12.39 13.87
CA ALA A 344 11.01 13.12 14.64
C ALA A 344 9.77 12.30 15.07
N LEU A 345 9.98 11.34 15.95
CA LEU A 345 8.99 11.00 16.97
C LEU A 345 9.45 11.71 18.26
N PRO A 346 8.63 12.57 18.90
CA PRO A 346 9.05 13.23 20.14
C PRO A 346 9.41 12.16 21.18
N PRO A 347 10.48 12.37 21.97
CA PRO A 347 10.86 11.44 23.03
C PRO A 347 9.71 11.33 24.04
N PHE A 348 9.47 10.09 24.47
CA PHE A 348 8.58 9.75 25.57
C PHE A 348 9.19 10.37 26.84
N GLU A 349 8.69 11.51 27.30
CA GLU A 349 8.95 11.94 28.68
C GLU A 349 8.28 10.91 29.60
N GLN A 350 9.10 10.16 30.32
CA GLN A 350 8.64 9.35 31.44
C GLN A 350 8.06 10.32 32.46
N ALA A 351 6.75 10.21 32.72
CA ALA A 351 6.15 10.88 33.86
C ALA A 351 6.84 10.36 35.13
N GLU A 352 7.74 11.17 35.68
CA GLU A 352 8.27 10.98 37.01
C GLU A 352 7.08 10.92 37.97
N ARG A 353 7.02 9.82 38.73
CA ARG A 353 6.18 9.72 39.91
C ARG A 353 6.71 10.78 40.89
N SER A 354 6.00 11.88 41.01
CA SER A 354 6.11 12.75 42.17
C SER A 354 5.62 11.97 43.39
N GLU A 355 6.59 11.51 44.18
CA GLU A 355 6.37 11.04 45.55
C GLU A 355 5.75 12.18 46.35
N VAL A 356 4.50 11.99 46.77
CA VAL A 356 3.94 12.73 47.90
C VAL A 356 4.09 11.83 49.12
N GLN A 357 4.97 12.23 50.03
CA GLN A 357 5.03 11.79 51.43
C GLN A 357 5.23 13.01 52.32
N PRO A 358 4.78 12.98 53.57
CA PRO A 358 3.43 12.64 54.06
C PRO A 358 2.63 13.89 54.47
#